data_AF-A0A5C4JX63-F1
#
_entry.id   AF-A0A5C4JX63-F1
#
_cell.length_a   1.000
_cell.length_b   1.000
_cell.length_c   1.000
_cell.angle_alpha   90.00
_cell.angle_beta   90.00
_cell.angle_gamma   90.00
#
_symmetry.space_group_name_H-M   'P 1'
#
loop_
_entity.id
_entity.type
_entity.pdbx_description
1 polymer ?
#
loop_
_entity_poly.entity_id
_entity_poly.type
_entity_poly.pdbx_seq_one_letter_code
_entity_poly.pdbx_strand_id
1 'polypeptide(L)'
;MSTSLPLPSLESLKDQAKRLRAHLGREGEPITHSRALELIAVQYGFRDWNTLHARIGNRPPLNPWMLGSRVSGTYLGHAFDAEIISVSAFAGRPGQYRLTLKFDAPVDVVTFDSFSAFRSRINCTVDETGRSPAKTSDGRPHVELAW
;
A
#
# COMPACT_ATOMS: atom_id res chain seq x y z
N MET A 1 19.72 -13.59 2.91
CA MET A 1 18.28 -13.70 3.27
C MET A 1 17.53 -12.69 2.42
N SER A 2 16.80 -13.16 1.41
CA SER A 2 16.10 -12.28 0.46
C SER A 2 14.78 -11.85 1.08
N THR A 3 14.77 -10.71 1.76
CA THR A 3 13.54 -10.10 2.29
C THR A 3 12.68 -9.67 1.11
N SER A 4 11.72 -10.51 0.71
CA SER A 4 10.70 -10.16 -0.28
C SER A 4 9.82 -9.06 0.30
N LEU A 5 10.19 -7.80 0.05
CA LEU A 5 9.38 -6.63 0.42
C LEU A 5 8.02 -6.74 -0.29
N PRO A 6 6.90 -6.61 0.45
CA PRO A 6 5.58 -6.62 -0.15
C PRO A 6 5.50 -5.49 -1.19
N LEU A 7 5.06 -5.81 -2.40
CA LEU A 7 5.06 -4.85 -3.51
C LEU A 7 3.97 -3.80 -3.28
N PRO A 8 4.32 -2.52 -3.14
CA PRO A 8 3.33 -1.47 -2.99
C PRO A 8 2.53 -1.31 -4.27
N SER A 9 1.48 -0.50 -4.19
CA SER A 9 0.57 -0.33 -5.31
C SER A 9 1.18 0.47 -6.47
N LEU A 10 0.58 0.37 -7.66
CA LEU A 10 1.10 1.05 -8.86
C LEU A 10 1.22 2.57 -8.68
N GLU A 11 0.27 3.20 -7.98
CA GLU A 11 0.30 4.64 -7.73
C GLU A 11 1.35 5.01 -6.67
N SER A 12 1.48 4.20 -5.62
CA SER A 12 2.56 4.37 -4.63
C SER A 12 3.94 4.27 -5.26
N LEU A 13 4.14 3.35 -6.22
CA LEU A 13 5.39 3.24 -6.95
C LEU A 13 5.64 4.41 -7.90
N LYS A 14 4.60 4.92 -8.57
CA LYS A 14 4.69 6.14 -9.39
C LYS A 14 5.01 7.38 -8.54
N ASP A 15 4.43 7.46 -7.35
CA ASP A 15 4.72 8.52 -6.38
C ASP A 15 6.16 8.42 -5.84
N GLN A 16 6.64 7.22 -5.51
CA GLN A 16 8.05 6.96 -5.18
C GLN A 16 8.97 7.39 -6.32
N ALA A 17 8.67 7.03 -7.57
CA ALA A 17 9.44 7.45 -8.74
C ALA A 17 9.43 8.98 -8.92
N LYS A 18 8.31 9.65 -8.66
CA LYS A 18 8.21 11.11 -8.70
C LYS A 18 9.08 11.77 -7.64
N ARG A 19 9.08 11.26 -6.40
CA ARG A 19 9.94 11.76 -5.32
C ARG A 19 11.41 11.51 -5.60
N LEU A 20 11.77 10.32 -6.08
CA LEU A 20 13.13 9.97 -6.47
C LEU A 20 13.66 10.93 -7.53
N ARG A 21 12.87 11.19 -8.58
CA ARG A 21 13.23 12.17 -9.63
C ARG A 21 13.43 13.57 -9.06
N ALA A 22 12.53 14.03 -8.18
CA ALA A 22 12.64 15.36 -7.58
C ALA A 22 13.88 15.49 -6.68
N HIS A 23 14.25 14.43 -5.97
CA HIS A 23 15.44 14.39 -5.13
C HIS A 23 16.72 14.47 -5.97
N LEU A 24 16.86 13.58 -6.96
CA LEU A 24 18.04 13.56 -7.85
C LEU A 24 18.18 14.86 -8.66
N GLY A 25 17.06 15.47 -9.06
CA GLY A 25 17.06 16.79 -9.69
C GLY A 25 17.60 17.91 -8.79
N ARG A 26 17.49 17.80 -7.46
CA ARG A 26 18.09 18.75 -6.50
C ARG A 26 19.58 18.49 -6.29
N GLU A 27 20.01 17.24 -6.42
CA GLU A 27 21.42 16.83 -6.31
C GLU A 27 22.23 17.08 -7.59
N GLY A 28 21.59 17.62 -8.64
CA GLY A 28 22.26 17.95 -9.90
C GLY A 28 22.32 16.80 -10.91
N GLU A 29 21.64 15.68 -10.63
CA GLU A 29 21.55 14.50 -11.50
C GLU A 29 20.11 14.34 -12.05
N PRO A 30 19.64 15.23 -12.95
CA PRO A 30 18.25 15.18 -13.42
C PRO A 30 18.00 13.93 -14.27
N ILE A 31 17.12 13.05 -13.78
CA ILE A 31 16.66 11.87 -14.52
C ILE A 31 15.26 12.07 -15.13
N THR A 32 14.97 11.31 -16.18
CA THR A 32 13.62 11.26 -16.78
C THR A 32 12.64 10.50 -15.88
N HIS A 33 11.33 10.73 -16.06
CA HIS A 33 10.31 10.00 -15.30
C HIS A 33 10.38 8.49 -15.54
N SER A 34 10.55 8.07 -16.80
CA SER A 34 10.71 6.67 -17.16
C SER A 34 11.92 6.05 -16.48
N ARG A 35 13.06 6.76 -16.42
CA ARG A 35 14.25 6.27 -15.71
C ARG A 35 14.01 6.10 -14.21
N ALA A 36 13.24 6.99 -13.59
CA ALA A 36 12.88 6.86 -12.19
C ALA A 36 12.01 5.61 -11.93
N LEU A 37 11.05 5.30 -12.81
CA LEU A 37 10.23 4.09 -12.70
C LEU A 37 11.07 2.81 -12.85
N GLU A 38 12.05 2.81 -13.74
CA GLU A 38 13.00 1.69 -13.91
C GLU A 38 13.83 1.48 -12.64
N LEU A 39 14.33 2.56 -12.01
CA LEU A 39 15.10 2.47 -10.77
C LEU A 39 14.25 1.92 -9.61
N ILE A 40 12.99 2.33 -9.52
CA ILE A 40 12.04 1.75 -8.59
C ILE A 40 11.88 0.25 -8.86
N ALA A 41 11.69 -0.17 -10.12
CA ALA A 41 11.58 -1.59 -10.44
C ALA A 41 12.79 -2.41 -9.98
N VAL A 42 14.00 -1.94 -10.26
CA VAL A 42 15.25 -2.57 -9.83
C VAL A 42 15.37 -2.63 -8.30
N GLN A 43 14.93 -1.58 -7.58
CA GLN A 43 14.92 -1.56 -6.12
C GLN A 43 14.04 -2.67 -5.51
N TYR A 44 12.92 -3.00 -6.18
CA TYR A 44 12.06 -4.12 -5.78
C TYR A 44 12.50 -5.48 -6.37
N GLY A 45 13.66 -5.56 -7.02
CA GLY A 45 14.21 -6.79 -7.58
C GLY A 45 13.66 -7.18 -8.96
N PHE A 46 12.99 -6.25 -9.65
CA PHE A 46 12.47 -6.46 -11.01
C PHE A 46 13.44 -5.95 -12.06
N ARG A 47 13.42 -6.57 -13.24
CA ARG A 47 14.30 -6.21 -14.36
C ARG A 47 13.96 -4.83 -14.96
N ASP A 48 12.68 -4.52 -15.02
CA ASP A 48 12.15 -3.32 -15.67
C ASP A 48 10.76 -2.99 -15.11
N TRP A 49 10.35 -1.73 -15.30
CA TRP A 49 9.04 -1.24 -14.86
C TRP A 49 7.90 -2.02 -15.50
N ASN A 50 8.04 -2.44 -16.75
CA ASN A 50 6.98 -3.18 -17.43
C ASN A 50 6.70 -4.53 -16.77
N THR A 51 7.75 -5.25 -16.36
CA THR A 51 7.66 -6.51 -15.63
C THR A 51 7.05 -6.30 -14.24
N LEU A 52 7.47 -5.26 -13.52
CA LEU A 52 6.88 -4.92 -12.23
C LEU A 52 5.40 -4.53 -12.38
N HIS A 53 5.08 -3.68 -13.36
CA HIS A 53 3.72 -3.24 -13.67
C HIS A 53 2.84 -4.43 -14.05
N ALA A 54 3.33 -5.35 -14.89
CA ALA A 54 2.63 -6.59 -15.24
C ALA A 54 2.45 -7.50 -14.02
N ARG A 55 3.44 -7.62 -13.13
CA ARG A 55 3.31 -8.39 -11.89
C ARG A 55 2.23 -7.82 -10.95
N ILE A 56 2.04 -6.50 -10.96
CA ILE A 56 1.00 -5.81 -10.20
C ILE A 56 -0.37 -5.92 -10.88
N GLY A 57 -0.44 -5.71 -12.20
CA GLY A 57 -1.68 -5.77 -12.97
C GLY A 57 -2.22 -7.20 -13.15
N ASN A 58 -1.32 -8.19 -13.16
CA ASN A 58 -1.66 -9.61 -13.18
C ASN A 58 -1.65 -10.23 -11.77
N ARG A 59 -1.76 -9.39 -10.72
CA ARG A 59 -2.17 -9.92 -9.42
C ARG A 59 -3.53 -10.57 -9.65
N PRO A 60 -3.75 -11.82 -9.20
CA PRO A 60 -5.08 -12.36 -9.18
C PRO A 60 -6.00 -11.34 -8.50
N PRO A 61 -7.25 -11.17 -8.96
CA PRO A 61 -8.19 -10.32 -8.26
C PRO A 61 -8.08 -10.66 -6.78
N LEU A 62 -8.02 -9.65 -5.92
CA LEU A 62 -8.16 -9.85 -4.50
C LEU A 62 -9.29 -10.85 -4.31
N ASN A 63 -9.00 -12.04 -3.78
CA ASN A 63 -10.02 -12.86 -3.18
C ASN A 63 -10.21 -12.24 -1.79
N PRO A 64 -11.07 -11.21 -1.61
CA PRO A 64 -11.14 -10.41 -0.41
C PRO A 64 -11.76 -11.18 0.77
N TRP A 65 -11.88 -12.51 0.70
CA TRP A 65 -12.96 -13.28 1.33
C TRP A 65 -12.52 -14.40 2.27
N MET A 66 -11.24 -14.65 2.44
CA MET A 66 -10.82 -15.64 3.43
C MET A 66 -10.67 -14.94 4.78
N LEU A 67 -11.77 -14.86 5.52
CA LEU A 67 -11.73 -14.64 6.97
C LEU A 67 -10.60 -15.48 7.58
N GLY A 68 -9.73 -14.84 8.36
CA GLY A 68 -8.51 -15.43 8.91
C GLY A 68 -7.26 -15.24 8.05
N SER A 69 -7.37 -14.65 6.85
CA SER A 69 -6.19 -14.34 6.02
C SER A 69 -5.33 -13.24 6.63
N ARG A 70 -4.01 -13.43 6.50
CA ARG A 70 -3.00 -12.43 6.83
C ARG A 70 -2.82 -11.46 5.68
N VAL A 71 -2.80 -10.18 6.00
CA VAL A 71 -2.58 -9.08 5.06
C VAL A 71 -1.60 -8.10 5.68
N SER A 72 -0.64 -7.67 4.88
CA SER A 72 0.21 -6.53 5.24
C SER A 72 -0.30 -5.28 4.56
N GLY A 73 0.18 -4.10 4.95
CA GLY A 73 -0.25 -2.88 4.30
C GLY A 73 0.28 -1.63 4.98
N THR A 74 -0.27 -0.51 4.55
CA THR A 74 0.00 0.80 5.14
C THR A 74 -1.31 1.41 5.64
N TYR A 75 -1.34 1.81 6.91
CA TYR A 75 -2.45 2.53 7.53
C TYR A 75 -1.95 3.91 7.98
N LEU A 76 -2.52 4.97 7.40
CA LEU A 76 -2.13 6.36 7.67
C LEU A 76 -0.61 6.63 7.52
N GLY A 77 0.06 5.88 6.65
CA GLY A 77 1.52 5.99 6.43
C GLY A 77 2.37 5.04 7.28
N HIS A 78 1.77 4.26 8.18
CA HIS A 78 2.46 3.28 9.02
C HIS A 78 2.27 1.86 8.45
N ALA A 79 3.36 1.12 8.30
CA ALA A 79 3.29 -0.27 7.88
C ALA A 79 2.62 -1.12 8.98
N PHE A 80 1.79 -2.08 8.57
CA PHE A 80 1.13 -3.01 9.48
C PHE A 80 1.14 -4.43 8.92
N ASP A 81 1.11 -5.40 9.83
CA ASP A 81 0.72 -6.78 9.55
C ASP A 81 -0.56 -7.08 10.32
N ALA A 82 -1.55 -7.65 9.63
CA ALA A 82 -2.90 -7.80 10.16
C ALA A 82 -3.55 -9.10 9.72
N GLU A 83 -4.55 -9.51 10.49
CA GLU A 83 -5.47 -10.58 10.15
C GLU A 83 -6.85 -10.00 9.81
N ILE A 84 -7.45 -10.49 8.72
CA ILE A 84 -8.82 -10.14 8.36
C ILE A 84 -9.78 -10.95 9.23
N ILE A 85 -10.46 -10.27 10.16
CA ILE A 85 -11.41 -10.91 11.07
C ILE A 85 -12.87 -10.68 10.67
N SER A 86 -13.14 -9.79 9.71
CA SER A 86 -14.47 -9.56 9.16
C SER A 86 -14.38 -9.02 7.74
N VAL A 87 -15.26 -9.51 6.87
CA VAL A 87 -15.43 -9.00 5.50
C VAL A 87 -16.91 -8.81 5.23
N SER A 88 -17.29 -7.66 4.69
CA SER A 88 -18.66 -7.38 4.25
C SER A 88 -18.61 -6.62 2.94
N ALA A 89 -19.18 -7.15 1.86
CA ALA A 89 -19.43 -6.35 0.66
C ALA A 89 -20.56 -5.35 0.87
N PHE A 90 -20.48 -4.22 0.18
CA PHE A 90 -21.58 -3.27 0.10
C PHE A 90 -22.59 -3.71 -0.96
N ALA A 91 -23.82 -4.03 -0.54
CA ALA A 91 -24.90 -4.48 -1.43
C ALA A 91 -25.31 -3.46 -2.52
N GLY A 92 -24.92 -2.18 -2.39
CA GLY A 92 -25.24 -1.12 -3.36
C GLY A 92 -24.03 -0.50 -4.09
N ARG A 93 -22.82 -1.01 -3.85
CA ARG A 93 -21.58 -0.53 -4.52
C ARG A 93 -20.71 -1.73 -4.87
N PRO A 94 -20.89 -2.35 -6.05
CA PRO A 94 -20.01 -3.42 -6.48
C PRO A 94 -18.56 -2.94 -6.46
N GLY A 95 -17.66 -3.81 -6.00
CA GLY A 95 -16.24 -3.51 -5.85
C GLY A 95 -15.82 -2.84 -4.55
N GLN A 96 -16.74 -2.48 -3.64
CA GLN A 96 -16.39 -2.00 -2.30
C GLN A 96 -16.62 -3.05 -1.20
N TYR A 97 -15.58 -3.26 -0.40
CA TYR A 97 -15.55 -4.19 0.72
C TYR A 97 -15.23 -3.46 2.01
N ARG A 98 -16.04 -3.67 3.05
CA ARG A 98 -15.73 -3.31 4.41
C ARG A 98 -14.96 -4.46 5.07
N LEU A 99 -13.74 -4.17 5.48
CA LEU A 99 -12.86 -5.09 6.19
C LEU A 99 -12.72 -4.65 7.65
N THR A 100 -12.60 -5.63 8.53
CA THR A 100 -12.07 -5.42 9.88
C THR A 100 -10.74 -6.14 9.98
N LEU A 101 -9.69 -5.36 10.22
CA LEU A 101 -8.32 -5.84 10.33
C LEU A 101 -7.92 -5.81 11.80
N LYS A 102 -7.37 -6.92 12.30
CA LYS A 102 -6.73 -6.99 13.61
C LYS A 102 -5.23 -6.99 13.40
N PHE A 103 -4.54 -5.96 13.87
CA PHE A 103 -3.10 -5.89 13.77
C PHE A 103 -2.45 -6.90 14.72
N ASP A 104 -1.37 -7.52 14.26
CA ASP A 104 -0.62 -8.49 15.06
C ASP A 104 0.07 -7.80 16.24
N ALA A 105 0.72 -6.68 15.95
CA ALA A 105 1.25 -5.74 16.94
C ALA A 105 0.43 -4.43 16.91
N PRO A 106 0.17 -3.80 18.06
CA PRO A 106 -0.48 -2.50 18.10
C PRO A 106 0.35 -1.47 17.32
N VAL A 107 -0.25 -0.86 16.30
CA VAL A 107 0.42 0.15 15.46
C VAL A 107 0.11 1.52 16.06
N ASP A 108 1.15 2.27 16.40
CA ASP A 108 1.00 3.68 16.74
C ASP A 108 0.81 4.48 15.44
N VAL A 109 -0.33 5.17 15.33
CA VAL A 109 -0.71 5.91 14.12
C VAL A 109 -0.49 7.41 14.27
N VAL A 110 0.23 7.84 15.32
CA VAL A 110 0.57 9.24 15.57
C VAL A 110 2.03 9.46 15.24
N THR A 111 2.30 10.54 14.52
CA THR A 111 3.66 10.93 14.10
C THR A 111 4.33 11.92 15.05
N PHE A 112 3.66 12.37 16.12
CA PHE A 112 4.18 13.31 17.11
C PHE A 112 4.58 12.61 18.41
N ASP A 113 5.78 12.93 18.92
CA ASP A 113 6.37 12.35 20.13
C ASP A 113 5.54 12.59 21.41
N SER A 114 4.73 13.66 21.46
CA SER A 114 3.89 13.98 22.62
C SER A 114 2.61 13.15 22.77
N PHE A 115 2.28 12.26 21.82
CA PHE A 115 1.03 11.50 21.89
C PHE A 115 1.11 10.17 21.13
N SER A 116 0.64 9.09 21.75
CA SER A 116 0.50 7.78 21.09
C SER A 116 -0.97 7.44 20.88
N ALA A 117 -1.31 6.94 19.68
CA ALA A 117 -2.60 6.32 19.43
C ALA A 117 -2.39 4.92 18.86
N PHE A 118 -2.21 3.97 19.75
CA PHE A 118 -2.14 2.57 19.38
C PHE A 118 -3.48 2.06 18.86
N ARG A 119 -3.48 1.49 17.66
CA ARG A 119 -4.60 0.74 17.11
C ARG A 119 -4.21 -0.73 17.04
N SER A 120 -5.02 -1.58 17.66
CA SER A 120 -4.92 -3.04 17.54
C SER A 120 -5.94 -3.61 16.54
N ARG A 121 -6.97 -2.82 16.22
CA ARG A 121 -8.01 -3.19 15.28
C ARG A 121 -8.51 -1.95 14.55
N ILE A 122 -8.74 -2.07 13.25
CA ILE A 122 -9.33 -1.02 12.42
C ILE A 122 -10.47 -1.57 11.57
N ASN A 123 -11.45 -0.72 11.32
CA ASN A 123 -12.48 -0.96 10.30
C ASN A 123 -12.17 -0.06 9.12
N CYS A 124 -12.03 -0.63 7.93
CA CYS A 124 -11.73 0.11 6.72
C CYS A 124 -12.60 -0.38 5.57
N THR A 125 -12.99 0.54 4.70
CA THR A 125 -13.55 0.18 3.41
C THR A 125 -12.42 0.20 2.41
N VAL A 126 -12.29 -0.85 1.60
CA VAL A 126 -11.36 -0.95 0.48
C VAL A 126 -12.10 -1.30 -0.80
N ASP A 127 -11.54 -0.88 -1.92
CA ASP A 127 -11.95 -1.27 -3.27
C ASP A 127 -11.38 -2.67 -3.65
N GLU A 128 -11.76 -3.21 -4.82
CA GLU A 128 -11.18 -4.42 -5.44
C GLU A 128 -9.65 -4.36 -5.59
N THR A 129 -9.09 -3.15 -5.59
CA THR A 129 -7.65 -2.88 -5.58
C THR A 129 -7.02 -2.84 -4.18
N GLY A 130 -7.79 -3.12 -3.11
CA GLY A 130 -7.29 -3.18 -1.74
C GLY A 130 -7.00 -1.83 -1.11
N ARG A 131 -7.58 -0.74 -1.64
CA ARG A 131 -7.35 0.63 -1.18
C ARG A 131 -8.61 1.30 -0.69
N SER A 132 -8.47 2.13 0.34
CA SER A 132 -9.61 2.89 0.82
C SER A 132 -9.98 4.08 -0.07
N PRO A 133 -11.27 4.33 -0.33
CA PRO A 133 -11.71 5.53 -1.05
C PRO A 133 -11.44 6.82 -0.26
N ALA A 134 -11.35 6.72 1.08
CA ALA A 134 -10.94 7.82 1.94
C ALA A 134 -9.44 8.11 1.78
N LYS A 135 -9.11 9.39 1.60
CA LYS A 135 -7.76 9.91 1.42
C LYS A 135 -7.43 10.89 2.53
N THR A 136 -6.18 10.86 2.98
CA THR A 136 -5.58 11.85 3.88
C THR A 136 -5.42 13.18 3.15
N SER A 137 -5.19 14.27 3.88
CA SER A 137 -4.93 15.59 3.31
C SER A 137 -3.71 15.62 2.36
N ASP A 138 -2.78 14.66 2.49
CA ASP A 138 -1.63 14.45 1.59
C ASP A 138 -2.01 13.69 0.30
N GLY A 139 -3.29 13.38 0.10
CA GLY A 139 -3.80 12.66 -1.07
C GLY A 139 -3.61 11.13 -1.02
N ARG A 140 -2.99 10.59 0.03
CA ARG A 140 -2.77 9.14 0.19
C ARG A 140 -4.02 8.44 0.74
N PRO A 141 -4.37 7.25 0.24
CA PRO A 141 -5.45 6.46 0.84
C PRO A 141 -5.16 6.17 2.32
N HIS A 142 -6.19 6.17 3.15
CA HIS A 142 -6.05 5.85 4.57
C HIS A 142 -5.52 4.44 4.79
N VAL A 143 -5.96 3.49 3.96
CA VAL A 143 -5.51 2.09 3.97
C VAL A 143 -5.09 1.70 2.57
N GLU A 144 -3.91 1.11 2.46
CA GLU A 144 -3.44 0.39 1.28
C GLU A 144 -2.98 -1.00 1.72
N LEU A 145 -3.66 -2.03 1.24
CA LEU A 145 -3.28 -3.41 1.50
C LEU A 145 -2.19 -3.86 0.53
N ALA A 146 -1.29 -4.71 1.03
CA ALA A 146 -0.28 -5.43 0.27
C ALA A 146 -0.36 -6.91 0.68
N TRP A 147 -0.76 -7.74 -0.27
CA TRP A 147 -0.94 -9.19 -0.12
C TRP A 147 -0.20 -9.91 -1.25
#